data_AF-A0A6M0BN02-F1
#
_entry.id   AF-A0A6M0BN02-F1
#
_cell.length_a   1.000
_cell.length_b   1.000
_cell.length_c   1.000
_cell.angle_alpha   90.00
_cell.angle_beta   90.00
_cell.angle_gamma   90.00
#
_symmetry.space_group_name_H-M   'P 1'
#
loop_
_entity.id
_entity.type
_entity.pdbx_description
1 polymer ?
#
loop_
_entity_poly.entity_id
_entity_poly.type
_entity_poly.pdbx_seq_one_letter_code
_entity_poly.pdbx_strand_id
1 'polypeptide(L)'
;MNKIPILQPGKSYTFRSYFEMVVEPEDILAEFGYILKRSSLNLEQSTTKIDRLYSLKSRIEESLPYVSLTSEAARRELLIAPILLDLIHYTQAQLRIEYPLTVTEYLKGYLDYYLYTDSKLLVIEAKNANLQRGFTQLAVELIALDLWSDGDQLILQGAVSTGDIWQFGLLHREHKQVTQDLNLYRVPADLEELFRILVAVLGDRDAGRE
;
A
#
# COMPACT_ATOMS: atom_id res chain seq x y z
N MET A 1 23.66 -4.56 24.39
CA MET A 1 23.55 -3.10 24.59
C MET A 1 22.08 -2.79 24.78
N ASN A 2 21.70 -2.06 25.85
CA ASN A 2 20.31 -1.58 25.98
C ASN A 2 20.09 -0.52 24.90
N LYS A 3 19.33 -0.87 23.84
CA LYS A 3 18.82 0.12 22.88
C LYS A 3 17.92 1.09 23.65
N ILE A 4 18.13 2.39 23.43
CA ILE A 4 17.22 3.42 23.93
C ILE A 4 15.90 3.25 23.15
N PRO A 5 14.74 3.12 23.82
CA PRO A 5 13.45 2.98 23.14
C PRO A 5 13.17 4.18 22.22
N ILE A 6 12.71 3.91 21.00
CA ILE A 6 12.35 4.94 20.03
C ILE A 6 10.99 5.55 20.41
N LEU A 7 10.05 4.68 20.79
CA LEU A 7 8.72 5.09 21.23
C LEU A 7 8.72 5.42 22.72
N GLN A 8 8.26 6.63 23.04
CA GLN A 8 8.28 7.10 24.42
C GLN A 8 6.97 6.73 25.13
N PRO A 9 7.04 6.16 26.36
CA PRO A 9 5.86 5.95 27.18
C PRO A 9 5.07 7.25 27.40
N GLY A 10 3.75 7.18 27.28
CA GLY A 10 2.85 8.33 27.47
C GLY A 10 2.78 9.33 26.29
N LYS A 11 3.53 9.11 25.20
CA LYS A 11 3.33 9.83 23.93
C LYS A 11 2.39 9.06 23.01
N SER A 12 1.67 9.82 22.20
CA SER A 12 0.79 9.33 21.15
C SER A 12 1.48 9.52 19.79
N TYR A 13 1.44 8.49 18.96
CA TYR A 13 2.04 8.48 17.63
C TYR A 13 0.99 8.08 16.61
N THR A 14 0.87 8.88 15.54
CA THR A 14 0.02 8.57 14.40
C THR A 14 0.82 7.88 13.29
N PHE A 15 0.18 7.25 12.32
CA PHE A 15 0.87 6.70 11.14
C PHE A 15 1.80 7.73 10.48
N ARG A 16 1.32 8.96 10.32
CA ARG A 16 2.12 10.10 9.83
C ARG A 16 3.35 10.41 10.69
N SER A 17 3.30 10.17 11.99
CA SER A 17 4.46 10.39 12.87
C SER A 17 5.65 9.53 12.42
N TYR A 18 5.41 8.30 11.96
CA TYR A 18 6.45 7.38 11.47
C TYR A 18 7.04 7.81 10.12
N PHE A 19 6.27 8.49 9.29
CA PHE A 19 6.79 9.15 8.09
C PHE A 19 7.71 10.33 8.45
N GLU A 20 7.41 11.07 9.50
CA GLU A 20 8.15 12.27 9.90
C GLU A 20 9.44 11.95 10.68
N MET A 21 9.52 10.76 11.30
CA MET A 21 10.70 10.30 12.04
C MET A 21 11.95 10.20 11.16
N VAL A 22 13.09 10.57 11.74
CA VAL A 22 14.43 10.38 11.15
C VAL A 22 15.09 9.18 11.84
N VAL A 23 14.49 8.01 11.65
CA VAL A 23 14.93 6.73 12.22
C VAL A 23 14.83 5.67 11.12
N GLU A 24 15.74 4.68 11.16
CA GLU A 24 15.74 3.61 10.18
C GLU A 24 14.47 2.74 10.31
N PRO A 25 13.86 2.30 9.20
CA PRO A 25 12.61 1.55 9.24
C PRO A 25 12.72 0.23 10.02
N GLU A 26 13.86 -0.46 9.97
CA GLU A 26 14.12 -1.68 10.73
C GLU A 26 13.96 -1.45 12.23
N ASP A 27 14.47 -0.31 12.72
CA ASP A 27 14.45 0.01 14.13
C ASP A 27 13.04 0.37 14.60
N ILE A 28 12.26 1.07 13.77
CA ILE A 28 10.83 1.36 14.04
C ILE A 28 10.02 0.06 14.11
N LEU A 29 10.18 -0.83 13.12
CA LEU A 29 9.43 -2.09 13.08
C LEU A 29 9.80 -3.01 14.26
N ALA A 30 11.06 -2.99 14.70
CA ALA A 30 11.53 -3.76 15.84
C ALA A 30 10.84 -3.35 17.16
N GLU A 31 10.43 -2.09 17.33
CA GLU A 31 9.66 -1.65 18.51
C GLU A 31 8.30 -2.36 18.62
N PHE A 32 7.76 -2.83 17.50
CA PHE A 32 6.53 -3.62 17.44
C PHE A 32 6.77 -5.13 17.39
N GLY A 33 8.04 -5.56 17.44
CA GLY A 33 8.40 -6.97 17.33
C GLY A 33 8.34 -7.53 15.91
N TYR A 34 8.43 -6.66 14.88
CA TYR A 34 8.49 -7.05 13.48
C TYR A 34 9.90 -6.85 12.92
N ILE A 35 10.23 -7.65 11.90
CA ILE A 35 11.50 -7.53 11.17
C ILE A 35 11.24 -6.99 9.75
N LEU A 36 12.20 -6.23 9.23
CA LEU A 36 12.18 -5.75 7.85
C LEU A 36 13.16 -6.55 6.99
N LYS A 37 12.68 -6.99 5.83
CA LYS A 37 13.48 -7.57 4.76
C LYS A 37 13.33 -6.73 3.50
N ARG A 38 14.36 -6.70 2.66
CA ARG A 38 14.28 -6.16 1.29
C ARG A 38 14.64 -7.22 0.28
N SER A 39 13.82 -7.38 -0.74
CA SER A 39 14.08 -8.32 -1.84
C SER A 39 13.17 -8.00 -3.01
N SER A 40 13.61 -8.30 -4.23
CA SER A 40 12.70 -8.31 -5.38
C SER A 40 11.62 -9.36 -5.15
N LEU A 41 10.36 -8.92 -5.20
CA LEU A 41 9.21 -9.79 -5.06
C LEU A 41 8.77 -10.30 -6.44
N ASN A 42 8.45 -11.59 -6.51
CA ASN A 42 7.74 -12.15 -7.66
C ASN A 42 6.25 -12.11 -7.34
N LEU A 43 5.62 -10.96 -7.59
CA LEU A 43 4.20 -10.75 -7.30
C LEU A 43 3.34 -11.48 -8.35
N GLU A 44 2.26 -12.11 -7.89
CA GLU A 44 1.29 -12.76 -8.77
C GLU A 44 0.63 -11.72 -9.68
N GLN A 45 0.47 -12.05 -10.96
CA GLN A 45 -0.20 -11.21 -11.94
C GLN A 45 -1.45 -11.91 -12.44
N SER A 46 -2.56 -11.16 -12.46
CA SER A 46 -3.83 -11.71 -12.95
C SER A 46 -3.79 -11.95 -14.45
N THR A 47 -4.27 -13.12 -14.86
CA THR A 47 -4.50 -13.48 -16.26
C THR A 47 -5.87 -13.03 -16.76
N THR A 48 -6.69 -12.40 -15.91
CA THR A 48 -8.00 -11.86 -16.31
C THR A 48 -7.85 -10.89 -17.48
N LYS A 49 -8.84 -10.89 -18.37
CA LYS A 49 -8.91 -9.92 -19.46
C LYS A 49 -9.18 -8.52 -18.90
N ILE A 50 -8.26 -7.59 -19.12
CA ILE A 50 -8.36 -6.20 -18.66
C ILE A 50 -8.67 -5.31 -19.87
N ASP A 51 -9.94 -5.05 -20.12
CA ASP A 51 -10.42 -4.36 -21.32
C ASP A 51 -10.45 -2.83 -21.19
N ARG A 52 -10.47 -2.29 -19.97
CA ARG A 52 -10.43 -0.83 -19.71
C ARG A 52 -9.03 -0.23 -19.64
N LEU A 53 -7.99 -1.06 -19.55
CA LEU A 53 -6.62 -0.59 -19.28
C LEU A 53 -6.10 0.40 -20.32
N TYR A 54 -6.38 0.14 -21.59
CA TYR A 54 -5.99 1.04 -22.68
C TYR A 54 -6.59 2.44 -22.48
N SER A 55 -7.90 2.50 -22.20
CA SER A 55 -8.59 3.78 -21.96
C SER A 55 -8.08 4.51 -20.72
N LEU A 56 -7.75 3.79 -19.65
CA LEU A 56 -7.13 4.36 -18.44
C LEU A 56 -5.78 4.98 -18.77
N LYS A 57 -4.92 4.24 -19.47
CA LYS A 57 -3.59 4.68 -19.87
C LYS A 57 -3.67 5.94 -20.73
N SER A 58 -4.53 5.95 -21.75
CA SER A 58 -4.71 7.11 -22.63
C SER A 58 -5.17 8.35 -21.85
N ARG A 59 -6.14 8.23 -20.93
CA ARG A 59 -6.59 9.37 -20.10
C ARG A 59 -5.48 9.94 -19.21
N ILE A 60 -4.65 9.08 -18.63
CA ILE A 60 -3.49 9.50 -17.83
C ILE A 60 -2.48 10.23 -18.74
N GLU A 61 -2.10 9.63 -19.87
CA GLU A 61 -1.13 10.22 -20.81
C GLU A 61 -1.60 11.56 -21.39
N GLU A 62 -2.88 11.69 -21.71
CA GLU A 62 -3.48 12.92 -22.22
C GLU A 62 -3.52 14.04 -21.17
N SER A 63 -3.78 13.72 -19.90
CA SER A 63 -3.92 14.72 -18.83
C SER A 63 -2.58 15.19 -18.27
N LEU A 64 -1.57 14.30 -18.19
CA LEU A 64 -0.27 14.56 -17.56
C LEU A 64 0.41 15.88 -17.99
N PRO A 65 0.44 16.28 -19.27
CA PRO A 65 1.07 17.54 -19.69
C PRO A 65 0.38 18.81 -19.20
N TYR A 66 -0.88 18.71 -18.76
CA TYR A 66 -1.75 19.86 -18.47
C TYR A 66 -2.10 20.01 -16.99
N VAL A 67 -1.65 19.09 -16.12
CA VAL A 67 -1.98 19.08 -14.69
C VAL A 67 -0.74 19.24 -13.82
N SER A 68 -0.91 19.93 -12.68
CA SER A 68 0.14 20.05 -11.68
C SER A 68 0.03 18.94 -10.65
N LEU A 69 1.12 18.19 -10.44
CA LEU A 69 1.22 17.07 -9.49
C LEU A 69 2.10 17.42 -8.27
N THR A 70 2.02 18.67 -7.81
CA THR A 70 2.89 19.17 -6.73
C THR A 70 2.41 18.81 -5.32
N SER A 71 1.18 18.32 -5.16
CA SER A 71 0.58 17.94 -3.89
C SER A 71 0.17 16.47 -3.85
N GLU A 72 0.12 15.91 -2.64
CA GLU A 72 -0.41 14.55 -2.41
C GLU A 72 -1.86 14.44 -2.87
N ALA A 73 -2.68 15.47 -2.60
CA ALA A 73 -4.07 15.53 -3.05
C ALA A 73 -4.18 15.45 -4.59
N ALA A 74 -3.39 16.23 -5.33
CA ALA A 74 -3.42 16.21 -6.79
C ALA A 74 -2.99 14.85 -7.35
N ARG A 75 -1.94 14.24 -6.79
CA ARG A 75 -1.48 12.89 -7.19
C ARG A 75 -2.53 11.82 -6.88
N ARG A 76 -3.18 11.93 -5.70
CA ARG A 76 -4.27 11.05 -5.29
C ARG A 76 -5.44 11.11 -6.27
N GLU A 77 -5.89 12.31 -6.61
CA GLU A 77 -7.06 12.50 -7.49
C GLU A 77 -6.79 12.15 -8.95
N LEU A 78 -5.60 12.51 -9.47
CA LEU A 78 -5.33 12.45 -10.91
C LEU A 78 -4.62 11.17 -11.35
N LEU A 79 -3.89 10.49 -10.46
CA LEU A 79 -3.11 9.30 -10.80
C LEU A 79 -3.55 8.05 -10.04
N ILE A 80 -3.70 8.13 -8.72
CA ILE A 80 -3.97 6.94 -7.89
C ILE A 80 -5.44 6.54 -7.95
N ALA A 81 -6.36 7.46 -7.63
CA ALA A 81 -7.79 7.18 -7.59
C ALA A 81 -8.35 6.63 -8.92
N PRO A 82 -7.97 7.13 -10.11
CA PRO A 82 -8.44 6.55 -11.37
C PRO A 82 -8.05 5.08 -11.55
N ILE A 83 -6.82 4.70 -11.14
CA ILE A 83 -6.37 3.30 -11.15
C ILE A 83 -7.22 2.46 -10.21
N LEU A 84 -7.45 2.94 -8.98
CA LEU A 84 -8.23 2.20 -7.98
C LEU A 84 -9.71 2.09 -8.35
N LEU A 85 -10.30 3.10 -8.97
CA LEU A 85 -11.69 3.05 -9.44
C LEU A 85 -11.89 2.05 -10.58
N ASP A 86 -10.95 2.00 -11.53
CA ASP A 86 -10.99 0.98 -12.58
C ASP A 86 -10.71 -0.41 -11.99
N LEU A 87 -9.90 -0.54 -10.94
CA LEU A 87 -9.65 -1.81 -10.26
C LEU A 87 -10.91 -2.45 -9.68
N ILE A 88 -11.81 -1.64 -9.09
CA ILE A 88 -13.09 -2.09 -8.54
C ILE A 88 -13.92 -2.84 -9.58
N HIS A 89 -13.85 -2.44 -10.86
CA HIS A 89 -14.57 -3.12 -11.94
C HIS A 89 -14.23 -4.61 -12.03
N TYR A 90 -12.97 -4.97 -11.79
CA TYR A 90 -12.46 -6.34 -11.96
C TYR A 90 -12.50 -7.17 -10.69
N THR A 91 -12.53 -6.54 -9.53
CA THR A 91 -12.38 -7.22 -8.23
C THR A 91 -13.64 -7.16 -7.39
N GLN A 92 -14.57 -6.24 -7.71
CA GLN A 92 -15.72 -5.90 -6.86
C GLN A 92 -15.31 -5.51 -5.42
N ALA A 93 -14.05 -5.12 -5.23
CA ALA A 93 -13.55 -4.71 -3.93
C ALA A 93 -14.26 -3.44 -3.45
N GLN A 94 -14.53 -3.38 -2.15
CA GLN A 94 -14.98 -2.16 -1.49
C GLN A 94 -13.76 -1.24 -1.31
N LEU A 95 -13.92 0.03 -1.67
CA LEU A 95 -12.90 1.07 -1.50
C LEU A 95 -13.32 2.03 -0.37
N ARG A 96 -12.47 2.18 0.64
CA ARG A 96 -12.57 3.21 1.67
C ARG A 96 -11.41 4.17 1.51
N ILE A 97 -11.71 5.46 1.45
CA ILE A 97 -10.73 6.54 1.33
C ILE A 97 -10.63 7.23 2.68
N GLU A 98 -9.40 7.50 3.14
CA GLU A 98 -9.14 8.02 4.49
C GLU A 98 -9.83 7.18 5.57
N TYR A 99 -9.56 5.87 5.58
CA TYR A 99 -10.18 4.95 6.53
C TYR A 99 -9.57 5.11 7.94
N PRO A 100 -10.33 5.53 8.95
CA PRO A 100 -9.80 5.69 10.30
C PRO A 100 -9.49 4.33 10.93
N LEU A 101 -8.30 4.19 11.49
CA LEU A 101 -7.88 3.00 12.22
C LEU A 101 -7.22 3.42 13.53
N THR A 102 -7.70 2.86 14.65
CA THR A 102 -7.10 3.05 15.99
C THR A 102 -6.94 1.69 16.65
N VAL A 103 -5.69 1.26 16.83
CA VAL A 103 -5.35 0.01 17.51
C VAL A 103 -4.76 0.29 18.88
N THR A 104 -3.83 1.24 18.96
CA THR A 104 -3.22 1.70 20.21
C THR A 104 -2.87 3.19 20.12
N GLU A 105 -2.37 3.77 21.21
CA GLU A 105 -1.79 5.12 21.19
C GLU A 105 -0.56 5.27 20.27
N TYR A 106 0.07 4.15 19.90
CA TYR A 106 1.20 4.09 18.97
C TYR A 106 0.78 3.74 17.53
N LEU A 107 -0.41 3.16 17.35
CA LEU A 107 -0.87 2.63 16.06
C LEU A 107 -2.27 3.19 15.77
N LYS A 108 -2.30 4.43 15.28
CA LYS A 108 -3.56 5.10 14.93
C LYS A 108 -3.37 6.11 13.80
N GLY A 109 -4.45 6.39 13.09
CA GLY A 109 -4.46 7.38 12.01
C GLY A 109 -5.48 7.03 10.96
N TYR A 110 -5.17 7.40 9.72
CA TYR A 110 -6.00 7.12 8.55
C TYR A 110 -5.16 6.34 7.54
N LEU A 111 -5.77 5.32 6.95
CA LEU A 111 -5.24 4.66 5.75
C LEU A 111 -5.72 5.45 4.53
N ASP A 112 -4.82 5.88 3.66
CA ASP A 112 -5.18 6.70 2.49
C ASP A 112 -6.20 6.00 1.58
N TYR A 113 -5.92 4.73 1.25
CA TYR A 113 -6.85 3.85 0.58
C TYR A 113 -6.82 2.46 1.21
N TYR A 114 -7.98 2.00 1.66
CA TYR A 114 -8.20 0.65 2.16
C TYR A 114 -9.19 -0.05 1.24
N LEU A 115 -8.71 -1.09 0.56
CA LEU A 115 -9.49 -1.94 -0.34
C LEU A 115 -9.67 -3.31 0.27
N TYR A 116 -10.86 -3.87 0.16
CA TYR A 116 -11.12 -5.22 0.63
C TYR A 116 -12.23 -5.93 -0.13
N THR A 117 -12.12 -7.25 -0.19
CA THR A 117 -13.19 -8.20 -0.49
C THR A 117 -13.51 -9.01 0.75
N ASP A 118 -14.29 -10.08 0.64
CA ASP A 118 -14.62 -10.95 1.78
C ASP A 118 -13.38 -11.65 2.37
N SER A 119 -12.33 -11.88 1.56
CA SER A 119 -11.15 -12.67 1.96
C SER A 119 -9.81 -11.98 1.73
N LYS A 120 -9.79 -10.83 1.06
CA LYS A 120 -8.58 -10.11 0.68
C LYS A 120 -8.63 -8.67 1.11
N LEU A 121 -7.48 -8.11 1.48
CA LEU A 121 -7.30 -6.69 1.68
C LEU A 121 -6.03 -6.16 1.00
N LEU A 122 -6.04 -4.86 0.71
CA LEU A 122 -4.94 -4.08 0.16
C LEU A 122 -4.97 -2.67 0.75
N VAL A 123 -3.81 -2.16 1.17
CA VAL A 123 -3.63 -0.76 1.59
C VAL A 123 -2.73 -0.03 0.61
N ILE A 124 -3.14 1.17 0.18
CA ILE A 124 -2.28 2.06 -0.59
C ILE A 124 -2.03 3.34 0.21
N GLU A 125 -0.76 3.65 0.43
CA GLU A 125 -0.29 4.88 1.05
C GLU A 125 0.20 5.86 -0.03
N ALA A 126 -0.41 7.04 -0.13
CA ALA A 126 -0.05 8.02 -1.15
C ALA A 126 0.94 9.05 -0.60
N LYS A 127 1.94 9.41 -1.42
CA LYS A 127 2.99 10.37 -1.05
C LYS A 127 3.29 11.35 -2.16
N ASN A 128 3.92 12.47 -1.81
CA ASN A 128 4.35 13.44 -2.82
C ASN A 128 5.68 13.06 -3.48
N ALA A 129 6.63 12.52 -2.71
CA ALA A 129 7.99 12.25 -3.22
C ALA A 129 8.77 11.19 -2.44
N ASN A 130 8.69 11.17 -1.11
CA ASN A 130 9.58 10.32 -0.30
C ASN A 130 9.00 8.90 -0.14
N LEU A 131 9.23 8.04 -1.14
CA LEU A 131 8.82 6.63 -1.13
C LEU A 131 9.41 5.85 0.05
N GLN A 132 10.67 6.10 0.43
CA GLN A 132 11.32 5.38 1.52
C GLN A 132 10.61 5.61 2.86
N ARG A 133 10.32 6.87 3.19
CA ARG A 133 9.56 7.20 4.41
C ARG A 133 8.09 6.81 4.30
N GLY A 134 7.51 6.91 3.11
CA GLY A 134 6.17 6.41 2.84
C GLY A 134 6.05 4.91 3.08
N PHE A 135 7.08 4.15 2.71
CA PHE A 135 7.14 2.72 3.00
C PHE A 135 7.20 2.45 4.51
N THR A 136 7.96 3.23 5.28
CA THR A 136 7.96 3.11 6.75
C THR A 136 6.56 3.26 7.33
N GLN A 137 5.82 4.28 6.87
CA GLN A 137 4.43 4.47 7.30
C GLN A 137 3.55 3.30 6.89
N LEU A 138 3.61 2.87 5.62
CA LEU A 138 2.87 1.71 5.12
C LEU A 138 3.16 0.44 5.94
N ALA A 139 4.43 0.19 6.28
CA ALA A 139 4.83 -0.97 7.06
C ALA A 139 4.20 -0.96 8.46
N VAL A 140 4.13 0.22 9.10
CA VAL A 140 3.46 0.40 10.39
C VAL A 140 1.93 0.23 10.25
N GLU A 141 1.34 0.69 9.16
CA GLU A 141 -0.08 0.48 8.86
C GLU A 141 -0.43 -1.00 8.65
N LEU A 142 0.43 -1.75 7.95
CA LEU A 142 0.30 -3.21 7.81
C LEU A 142 0.38 -3.91 9.17
N ILE A 143 1.28 -3.48 10.05
CA ILE A 143 1.36 -3.99 11.44
C ILE A 143 0.10 -3.67 12.21
N ALA A 144 -0.45 -2.47 12.06
CA ALA A 144 -1.71 -2.10 12.71
C ALA A 144 -2.86 -3.00 12.22
N LEU A 145 -2.94 -3.30 10.93
CA LEU A 145 -3.94 -4.22 10.38
C LEU A 145 -3.76 -5.67 10.86
N ASP A 146 -2.52 -6.13 11.01
CA ASP A 146 -2.24 -7.44 11.61
C ASP A 146 -2.76 -7.51 13.04
N LEU A 147 -2.59 -6.45 13.83
CA LEU A 147 -3.09 -6.43 15.20
C LEU A 147 -4.59 -6.18 15.33
N TRP A 148 -5.21 -5.58 14.32
CA TRP A 148 -6.63 -5.19 14.35
C TRP A 148 -7.58 -6.25 13.79
N SER A 149 -7.12 -7.08 12.86
CA SER A 149 -7.99 -8.02 12.13
C SER A 149 -7.68 -9.48 12.48
N ASP A 150 -8.72 -10.27 12.76
CA ASP A 150 -8.62 -11.72 12.98
C ASP A 150 -8.66 -12.53 11.66
N GLY A 151 -8.43 -11.89 10.51
CA GLY A 151 -8.60 -12.55 9.21
C GLY A 151 -7.59 -13.67 8.96
N ASP A 152 -8.00 -14.73 8.27
CA ASP A 152 -7.14 -15.88 7.96
C ASP A 152 -6.07 -15.61 6.89
N GLN A 153 -6.03 -14.39 6.35
CA GLN A 153 -5.05 -13.99 5.33
C GLN A 153 -3.64 -13.95 5.93
N LEU A 154 -2.81 -14.94 5.58
CA LEU A 154 -1.44 -15.10 6.10
C LEU A 154 -0.48 -13.98 5.68
N ILE A 155 -0.74 -13.35 4.54
CA ILE A 155 0.11 -12.30 3.95
C ILE A 155 -0.76 -11.08 3.66
N LEU A 156 -0.52 -9.98 4.37
CA LEU A 156 -1.13 -8.69 4.05
C LEU A 156 -0.26 -7.98 3.01
N GLN A 157 -0.89 -7.36 2.01
CA GLN A 157 -0.19 -6.62 0.96
C GLN A 157 -0.58 -5.15 1.01
N GLY A 158 0.41 -4.29 0.76
CA GLY A 158 0.21 -2.87 0.57
C GLY A 158 1.13 -2.30 -0.49
N ALA A 159 0.90 -1.05 -0.88
CA ALA A 159 1.85 -0.31 -1.71
C ALA A 159 1.95 1.14 -1.26
N VAL A 160 3.15 1.71 -1.41
CA VAL A 160 3.36 3.15 -1.32
C VAL A 160 3.44 3.71 -2.74
N SER A 161 2.81 4.84 -3.00
CA SER A 161 2.78 5.44 -4.33
C SER A 161 2.98 6.95 -4.32
N THR A 162 3.78 7.46 -5.26
CA THR A 162 3.79 8.88 -5.61
C THR A 162 2.82 9.21 -6.75
N GLY A 163 1.96 8.28 -7.14
CA GLY A 163 1.13 8.34 -8.34
C GLY A 163 1.87 7.83 -9.57
N ASP A 164 3.05 8.40 -9.85
CA ASP A 164 3.91 8.04 -10.99
C ASP A 164 4.83 6.85 -10.71
N ILE A 165 5.10 6.52 -9.44
CA ILE A 165 5.89 5.36 -9.03
C ILE A 165 5.15 4.63 -7.90
N TRP A 166 5.11 3.31 -7.97
CA TRP A 166 4.54 2.41 -6.98
C TRP A 166 5.60 1.42 -6.48
N GLN A 167 5.59 1.14 -5.18
CA GLN A 167 6.44 0.12 -4.56
C GLN A 167 5.59 -0.71 -3.59
N PHE A 168 5.70 -2.03 -3.68
CA PHE A 168 4.92 -2.94 -2.83
C PHE A 168 5.62 -3.30 -1.53
N GLY A 169 4.81 -3.67 -0.54
CA GLY A 169 5.22 -4.28 0.72
C GLY A 169 4.32 -5.45 1.07
N LEU A 170 4.91 -6.51 1.61
CA LEU A 170 4.19 -7.69 2.12
C LEU A 170 4.47 -7.86 3.61
N LEU A 171 3.44 -8.05 4.42
CA LEU A 171 3.56 -8.48 5.79
C LEU A 171 3.19 -9.97 5.91
N HIS A 172 4.17 -10.80 6.23
CA HIS A 172 3.97 -12.20 6.61
C HIS A 172 3.67 -12.29 8.10
N ARG A 173 2.41 -12.54 8.46
CA ARG A 173 1.90 -12.44 9.83
C ARG A 173 2.57 -13.46 10.77
N GLU A 174 2.67 -14.71 10.33
CA GLU A 174 3.27 -15.81 11.11
C GLU A 174 4.72 -15.51 11.55
N HIS A 175 5.49 -14.88 10.65
CA HIS A 175 6.89 -14.57 10.90
C HIS A 175 7.12 -13.14 11.42
N LYS A 176 6.05 -12.34 11.56
CA LYS A 176 6.12 -10.90 11.84
C LYS A 176 7.17 -10.19 10.97
N GLN A 177 7.14 -10.49 9.66
CA GLN A 177 8.14 -9.99 8.71
C GLN A 177 7.47 -9.11 7.66
N VAL A 178 7.88 -7.84 7.61
CA VAL A 178 7.58 -6.96 6.49
C VAL A 178 8.68 -7.12 5.43
N THR A 179 8.31 -7.31 4.17
CA THR A 179 9.22 -7.36 3.03
C THR A 179 8.94 -6.19 2.11
N GLN A 180 9.92 -5.31 1.94
CA GLN A 180 9.90 -4.23 0.95
C GLN A 180 10.34 -4.76 -0.42
N ASP A 181 9.54 -4.51 -1.45
CA ASP A 181 9.91 -4.83 -2.82
C ASP A 181 11.04 -3.92 -3.31
N LEU A 182 12.02 -4.47 -4.01
CA LEU A 182 13.05 -3.68 -4.71
C LEU A 182 12.56 -3.18 -6.08
N ASN A 183 11.51 -3.79 -6.62
CA ASN A 183 10.94 -3.37 -7.90
C ASN A 183 10.11 -2.09 -7.71
N LEU A 184 10.19 -1.22 -8.72
CA LEU A 184 9.41 0.02 -8.82
C LEU A 184 8.57 -0.04 -10.09
N TYR A 185 7.28 0.22 -9.97
CA TYR A 185 6.33 0.17 -11.09
C TYR A 185 5.95 1.60 -11.45
N ARG A 186 6.30 2.02 -12.67
CA ARG A 186 6.07 3.39 -13.13
C ARG A 186 4.70 3.50 -13.81
N VAL A 187 4.01 4.61 -13.59
CA VAL A 187 2.78 4.95 -14.31
C VAL A 187 3.06 6.14 -15.22
N PRO A 188 2.77 6.08 -16.53
CA PRO A 188 2.00 5.03 -17.23
C PRO A 188 2.83 3.88 -17.84
N ALA A 189 4.17 3.89 -17.72
CA ALA A 189 5.05 2.98 -18.46
C ALA A 189 4.80 1.49 -18.15
N ASP A 190 4.67 1.15 -16.87
CA ASP A 190 4.50 -0.20 -16.33
C ASP A 190 3.06 -0.42 -15.82
N LEU A 191 2.09 0.40 -16.27
CA LEU A 191 0.71 0.40 -15.77
C LEU A 191 0.02 -0.96 -15.92
N GLU A 192 0.28 -1.69 -17.00
CA GLU A 192 -0.31 -3.02 -17.19
C GLU A 192 0.13 -4.01 -16.11
N GLU A 193 1.43 -4.08 -15.87
CA GLU A 193 2.00 -4.97 -14.86
C GLU A 193 1.50 -4.61 -13.46
N LEU A 194 1.54 -3.32 -13.11
CA LEU A 194 0.97 -2.80 -11.86
C LEU A 194 -0.49 -3.22 -11.70
N PHE A 195 -1.32 -2.98 -12.71
CA PHE A 195 -2.75 -3.25 -12.65
C PHE A 195 -3.03 -4.75 -12.51
N ARG A 196 -2.29 -5.61 -13.21
CA ARG A 196 -2.41 -7.08 -13.09
C ARG A 196 -2.06 -7.57 -11.69
N ILE A 197 -1.05 -6.98 -11.04
CA ILE A 197 -0.72 -7.28 -9.65
C ILE A 197 -1.90 -6.88 -8.75
N LEU A 198 -2.40 -5.65 -8.88
CA LEU A 198 -3.51 -5.16 -8.06
C LEU A 198 -4.77 -6.03 -8.20
N VAL A 199 -5.10 -6.47 -9.42
CA VAL A 199 -6.21 -7.41 -9.66
C VAL A 199 -5.95 -8.76 -9.00
N ALA A 200 -4.73 -9.30 -9.07
CA ALA A 200 -4.40 -10.58 -8.43
C ALA A 200 -4.50 -10.54 -6.90
N VAL A 201 -4.17 -9.41 -6.28
CA VAL A 201 -4.24 -9.24 -4.82
C VAL A 201 -5.67 -9.32 -4.30
N LEU A 202 -6.60 -8.66 -5.00
CA LEU A 202 -7.99 -8.50 -4.56
C LEU A 202 -8.96 -9.49 -5.22
N GLY A 203 -8.58 -10.11 -6.33
CA GLY A 203 -9.41 -11.08 -7.05
C GLY A 203 -9.41 -12.45 -6.37
N ASP A 204 -10.54 -13.14 -6.45
CA ASP A 204 -10.61 -14.55 -6.07
C ASP A 204 -9.87 -15.41 -7.09
N ARG A 205 -9.10 -16.38 -6.58
CA ARG A 205 -8.41 -17.37 -7.43
C ARG A 205 -9.38 -18.25 -8.24
N ASP A 206 -10.65 -18.27 -7.88
CA ASP A 206 -11.66 -19.17 -8.45
C ASP A 206 -12.64 -18.52 -9.44
N ALA A 207 -12.56 -17.21 -9.68
CA ALA A 207 -13.46 -16.51 -10.62
C ALA A 207 -13.19 -16.83 -12.12
N GLY A 208 -12.28 -17.78 -12.41
CA GLY A 208 -11.98 -18.29 -13.74
C GLY A 208 -12.50 -19.71 -14.01
N ARG A 209 -13.38 -20.24 -13.15
CA ARG A 209 -14.08 -21.52 -13.34
C ARG A 209 -15.57 -21.32 -13.57
N GLU A 210 -15.93 -20.62 -14.64
CA GLU A 210 -17.24 -20.75 -15.30
C GLU A 210 -17.07 -20.87 -16.81
#